data_AF-A0A0E3HAB3-F1
#
_entry.id   AF-A0A0E3HAB3-F1
#
_cell.length_a   1.000
_cell.length_b   1.000
_cell.length_c   1.000
_cell.angle_alpha   90.00
_cell.angle_beta   90.00
_cell.angle_gamma   90.00
#
_symmetry.space_group_name_H-M   'P 1'
#
loop_
_entity.id
_entity.type
_entity.pdbx_description
1 polymer ?
#
loop_
_entity_poly.entity_id
_entity_poly.type
_entity_poly.pdbx_seq_one_letter_code
_entity_poly.pdbx_strand_id
1 'polypeptide(L)'
;MDYLGKDFISALNSAKERTPSDIFKDFIDGLIIISNSGTINEYIKSKADQYQYMAELANRSLLQRLDVLAEVYVTALVAGPLFIMVTLVVLQFFKPASTQALYMLIYVILPVATLLYLVILDTVGELSFNPKKGKVSSFSINLADIPEIESGLTKEKEEERSKKYRMYRQLSIIKDMLLNPYRTLRDEPRYTFFITVPAGLLYLTNLPEGIANRLSFSPQLNINFDHVSEGAIKLATTVDDYIIIFTIILLIPFIIFYEIKAWRIRQIDERMPDFLRNLSSMNDSGILLANSLKLIAESKMGILSKELMKLKEDLSWGTSTSRALMKLENSIRTASSSRIIHIL
;
A
#
# COMPACT_ATOMS: atom_id res chain seq x y z
N MET A 1 37.82 9.46 18.36
CA MET A 1 37.46 8.02 18.45
C MET A 1 37.16 7.57 17.04
N ASP A 2 38.13 6.93 16.39
CA ASP A 2 37.96 6.34 15.06
C ASP A 2 37.21 5.02 15.20
N TYR A 3 35.98 4.96 14.71
CA TYR A 3 35.31 3.68 14.45
C TYR A 3 35.51 3.37 12.97
N LEU A 4 36.14 2.22 12.67
CA LEU A 4 36.47 1.77 11.30
C LEU A 4 37.45 2.65 10.51
N GLY A 5 38.26 3.48 11.16
CA GLY A 5 39.37 4.20 10.51
C GLY A 5 38.97 5.41 9.65
N LYS A 6 37.75 5.93 9.81
CA LYS A 6 37.33 7.22 9.25
C LYS A 6 36.92 8.18 10.36
N ASP A 7 37.35 9.43 10.25
CA ASP A 7 36.88 10.49 11.13
C ASP A 7 35.39 10.82 10.86
N PHE A 8 34.70 11.37 11.87
CA PHE A 8 33.27 11.66 11.82
C PHE A 8 32.88 12.63 10.67
N ILE A 9 33.72 13.63 10.39
CA ILE A 9 33.49 14.64 9.36
C ILE A 9 33.67 14.02 7.97
N SER A 10 34.72 13.23 7.78
CA SER A 10 35.01 12.46 6.57
C SER A 10 33.93 11.43 6.27
N ALA A 11 33.34 10.82 7.31
CA ALA A 11 32.19 9.92 7.16
C ALA A 11 30.94 10.69 6.67
N LEU A 12 30.66 11.87 7.25
CA LEU A 12 29.54 12.72 6.82
C LEU A 12 29.74 13.24 5.39
N ASN A 13 30.94 13.68 5.02
CA ASN A 13 31.26 14.08 3.64
C ASN A 13 31.03 12.92 2.65
N SER A 14 31.49 11.71 3.00
CA SER A 14 31.23 10.51 2.18
C SER A 14 29.73 10.22 2.05
N ALA A 15 28.94 10.45 3.11
CA ALA A 15 27.49 10.24 3.11
C ALA A 15 26.74 11.28 2.26
N LYS A 16 27.18 12.55 2.29
CA LYS A 16 26.67 13.63 1.44
C LYS A 16 26.86 13.32 -0.04
N GLU A 17 28.06 12.89 -0.45
CA GLU A 17 28.36 12.57 -1.85
C GLU A 17 27.56 11.37 -2.37
N ARG A 18 27.25 10.41 -1.50
CA ARG A 18 26.53 9.19 -1.87
C ARG A 18 25.01 9.36 -1.95
N THR A 19 24.46 10.39 -1.31
CA THR A 19 23.02 10.54 -1.16
C THR A 19 22.39 11.29 -2.34
N PRO A 20 21.35 10.74 -3.00
CA PRO A 20 20.66 11.44 -4.10
C PRO A 20 19.70 12.54 -3.63
N SER A 21 19.39 12.62 -2.33
CA SER A 21 18.46 13.60 -1.76
C SER A 21 19.16 14.91 -1.43
N ASP A 22 18.75 16.01 -2.05
CA ASP A 22 19.30 17.34 -1.80
C ASP A 22 18.98 17.83 -0.37
N ILE A 23 17.79 17.52 0.14
CA ILE A 23 17.39 17.82 1.52
C ILE A 23 18.35 17.17 2.53
N PHE A 24 18.76 15.92 2.27
CA PHE A 24 19.69 15.22 3.15
C PHE A 24 21.12 15.76 3.02
N LYS A 25 21.55 16.17 1.82
CA LYS A 25 22.84 16.84 1.64
C LYS A 25 22.92 18.12 2.47
N ASP A 26 21.89 18.96 2.40
CA ASP A 26 21.81 20.22 3.17
C ASP A 26 21.82 19.96 4.67
N PHE A 27 21.14 18.90 5.12
CA PHE A 27 21.16 18.48 6.52
C PHE A 27 22.58 18.10 6.98
N ILE A 28 23.27 17.28 6.19
CA ILE A 28 24.62 16.81 6.47
C ILE A 28 25.63 17.97 6.44
N ASP A 29 25.46 18.91 5.51
CA ASP A 29 26.30 20.13 5.44
C ASP A 29 26.19 20.96 6.72
N GLY A 30 24.96 21.22 7.20
CA GLY A 30 24.79 21.91 8.46
C GLY A 30 25.33 21.12 9.67
N LEU A 31 25.23 19.79 9.65
CA LEU A 31 25.84 18.95 10.69
C LEU A 31 27.37 19.09 10.73
N ILE A 32 28.04 19.10 9.56
CA ILE A 32 29.49 19.27 9.46
C ILE A 32 29.93 20.65 9.99
N ILE A 33 29.14 21.70 9.74
CA ILE A 33 29.43 23.05 10.23
C ILE A 33 29.31 23.11 11.76
N ILE A 34 28.24 22.52 12.31
CA ILE A 34 27.89 22.64 13.73
C ILE A 34 28.60 21.61 14.61
N SER A 35 29.11 20.52 14.04
CA SER A 35 29.94 19.57 14.78
C SER A 35 31.20 20.20 15.38
N ASN A 36 31.69 21.28 14.78
CA ASN A 36 32.82 22.05 15.32
C ASN A 36 32.43 22.98 16.48
N SER A 37 31.14 23.35 16.61
CA SER A 37 30.62 24.23 17.67
C SER A 37 29.97 23.48 18.85
N GLY A 38 29.80 22.16 18.76
CA GLY A 38 29.30 21.31 19.85
C GLY A 38 27.78 21.31 20.06
N THR A 39 26.99 21.98 19.21
CA THR A 39 25.53 22.13 19.35
C THR A 39 24.72 21.20 18.44
N ILE A 40 25.20 19.97 18.24
CA ILE A 40 24.60 18.99 17.31
C ILE A 40 23.14 18.68 17.65
N ASN A 41 22.82 18.50 18.93
CA ASN A 41 21.46 18.16 19.36
C ASN A 41 20.44 19.25 19.04
N GLU A 42 20.82 20.51 19.22
CA GLU A 42 19.94 21.66 18.94
C GLU A 42 19.70 21.82 17.44
N TYR A 43 20.74 21.57 16.62
CA TYR A 43 20.59 21.54 15.17
C TYR A 43 19.65 20.42 14.69
N ILE A 44 19.84 19.19 15.19
CA ILE A 44 19.00 18.05 14.82
C ILE A 44 17.54 18.34 15.17
N LYS A 45 17.29 18.87 16.38
CA LYS A 45 15.95 19.25 16.82
C LYS A 45 15.35 20.33 15.93
N SER A 46 16.09 21.41 15.66
CA SER A 46 15.64 22.51 14.80
C SER A 46 15.31 22.04 13.38
N LYS A 47 16.14 21.16 12.81
CA LYS A 47 15.89 20.59 11.48
C LYS A 47 14.71 19.63 11.46
N ALA A 48 14.52 18.83 12.51
CA ALA A 48 13.35 17.97 12.65
C ALA A 48 12.06 18.80 12.66
N ASP A 49 12.01 19.87 13.47
CA ASP A 49 10.86 20.78 13.53
C ASP A 49 10.64 21.48 12.18
N GLN A 50 11.71 21.92 11.51
CA GLN A 50 11.65 22.52 10.17
C GLN A 50 11.04 21.56 9.14
N TYR A 51 11.50 20.32 9.09
CA TYR A 51 11.00 19.33 8.12
C TYR A 51 9.57 18.90 8.42
N GLN A 52 9.18 18.82 9.71
CA GLN A 52 7.78 18.59 10.09
C GLN A 52 6.88 19.73 9.60
N TYR A 53 7.30 20.98 9.79
CA TYR A 53 6.57 22.14 9.30
C TYR A 53 6.45 22.15 7.77
N MET A 54 7.53 21.84 7.05
CA MET A 54 7.51 21.72 5.60
C MET A 54 6.56 20.60 5.12
N ALA A 55 6.53 19.47 5.81
CA ALA A 55 5.59 18.39 5.52
C ALA A 55 4.13 18.80 5.77
N GLU A 56 3.86 19.56 6.83
CA GLU A 56 2.52 20.11 7.10
C GLU A 56 2.08 21.06 5.98
N LEU A 57 2.96 21.98 5.55
CA LEU A 57 2.67 22.89 4.42
C LEU A 57 2.43 22.12 3.12
N ALA A 58 3.24 21.09 2.83
CA ALA A 58 3.05 20.23 1.67
C ALA A 58 1.68 19.55 1.70
N ASN A 59 1.27 19.00 2.86
CA ASN A 59 -0.04 18.39 3.04
C ASN A 59 -1.18 19.40 2.86
N ARG A 60 -1.07 20.61 3.43
CA ARG A 60 -2.07 21.68 3.25
C ARG A 60 -2.21 22.07 1.79
N SER A 61 -1.10 22.23 1.07
CA SER A 61 -1.10 22.54 -0.36
C SER A 61 -1.74 21.44 -1.21
N LEU A 62 -1.54 20.17 -0.83
CA LEU A 62 -2.18 19.03 -1.48
C LEU A 62 -3.69 19.09 -1.28
N LEU A 63 -4.17 19.31 -0.05
CA LEU A 63 -5.60 19.42 0.24
C LEU A 63 -6.27 20.55 -0.53
N GLN A 64 -5.61 21.72 -0.63
CA GLN A 64 -6.12 22.84 -1.42
C GLN A 64 -6.22 22.50 -2.92
N ARG A 65 -5.26 21.75 -3.47
CA ARG A 65 -5.33 21.27 -4.86
C ARG A 65 -6.49 20.28 -5.07
N LEU A 66 -6.71 19.37 -4.12
CA LEU A 66 -7.83 18.42 -4.18
C LEU A 66 -9.19 19.13 -4.10
N ASP A 67 -9.30 20.18 -3.30
CA ASP A 67 -10.54 20.97 -3.16
C ASP A 67 -10.93 21.64 -4.48
N VAL A 68 -9.98 22.31 -5.14
CA VAL A 68 -10.18 22.93 -6.46
C VAL A 68 -10.58 21.87 -7.51
N LEU A 69 -9.92 20.72 -7.52
CA LEU A 69 -10.28 19.63 -8.45
C LEU A 69 -11.69 19.09 -8.15
N ALA A 70 -12.04 18.90 -6.88
CA ALA A 70 -13.36 18.44 -6.47
C ALA A 70 -14.47 19.43 -6.87
N GLU A 71 -14.24 20.74 -6.73
CA GLU A 71 -15.17 21.78 -7.18
C GLU A 71 -15.42 21.70 -8.68
N VAL A 72 -14.34 21.56 -9.48
CA VAL A 72 -14.43 21.40 -10.94
C VAL A 72 -15.21 20.13 -11.29
N TYR A 73 -14.97 19.01 -10.60
CA TYR A 73 -15.71 17.77 -10.83
C TYR A 73 -17.21 17.92 -10.56
N VAL A 74 -17.59 18.45 -9.40
CA VAL A 74 -18.99 18.60 -9.02
C VAL A 74 -19.71 19.58 -9.96
N THR A 75 -19.06 20.68 -10.31
CA THR A 75 -19.69 21.71 -11.15
C THR A 75 -19.75 21.29 -12.61
N ALA A 76 -18.64 20.84 -13.19
CA ALA A 76 -18.55 20.57 -14.62
C ALA A 76 -19.03 19.17 -15.02
N LEU A 77 -18.72 18.13 -14.23
CA LEU A 77 -19.01 16.73 -14.59
C LEU A 77 -20.25 16.16 -13.91
N VAL A 78 -20.70 16.73 -12.78
CA VAL A 78 -21.95 16.32 -12.14
C VAL A 78 -23.08 17.29 -12.50
N ALA A 79 -22.98 18.56 -12.10
CA ALA A 79 -24.07 19.52 -12.28
C ALA A 79 -24.36 19.84 -13.75
N GLY A 80 -23.32 20.00 -14.58
CA GLY A 80 -23.47 20.24 -16.02
C GLY A 80 -24.27 19.15 -16.74
N PRO A 81 -23.82 17.88 -16.73
CA PRO A 81 -24.56 16.77 -17.32
C PRO A 81 -25.93 16.54 -16.69
N LEU A 82 -26.11 16.77 -15.39
CA LEU A 82 -27.42 16.68 -14.74
C LEU A 82 -28.38 17.74 -15.28
N PHE A 83 -27.94 18.99 -15.43
CA PHE A 83 -28.75 20.05 -16.02
C PHE A 83 -29.15 19.71 -17.47
N ILE A 84 -28.21 19.22 -18.28
CA ILE A 84 -28.48 18.76 -19.64
C ILE A 84 -29.47 17.60 -19.62
N MET A 85 -29.28 16.63 -18.72
CA MET A 85 -30.16 15.47 -18.56
C MET A 85 -31.59 15.91 -18.24
N VAL A 86 -31.78 16.76 -17.23
CA VAL A 86 -33.11 17.25 -16.83
C VAL A 86 -33.75 18.02 -17.98
N THR A 87 -32.98 18.88 -18.67
CA THR A 87 -33.49 19.64 -19.81
C THR A 87 -33.93 18.73 -20.96
N LEU A 88 -33.12 17.71 -21.29
CA LEU A 88 -33.45 16.72 -22.34
C LEU A 88 -34.70 15.91 -21.99
N VAL A 89 -34.82 15.48 -20.72
CA VAL A 89 -36.00 14.74 -20.23
C VAL A 89 -37.25 15.61 -20.29
N VAL A 90 -37.17 16.89 -19.89
CA VAL A 90 -38.32 17.82 -19.97
C VAL A 90 -38.70 18.12 -21.42
N LEU A 91 -37.72 18.33 -22.32
CA LEU A 91 -37.98 18.56 -23.75
C LEU A 91 -38.67 17.38 -24.42
N GLN A 92 -38.43 16.16 -23.95
CA GLN A 92 -39.03 14.94 -24.46
C GLN A 92 -40.58 14.95 -24.38
N PHE A 93 -41.17 15.75 -23.49
CA PHE A 93 -42.62 15.92 -23.37
C PHE A 93 -43.23 16.76 -24.51
N PHE A 94 -42.46 17.71 -25.07
CA PHE A 94 -42.95 18.63 -26.11
C PHE A 94 -42.65 18.12 -27.52
N LYS A 95 -41.47 17.54 -27.70
CA LYS A 95 -41.03 16.88 -28.92
C LYS A 95 -40.34 15.60 -28.49
N PRO A 96 -40.57 14.45 -29.13
CA PRO A 96 -39.77 13.27 -28.87
C PRO A 96 -38.31 13.60 -29.19
N ALA A 97 -37.56 13.99 -28.16
CA ALA A 97 -36.13 14.22 -28.21
C ALA A 97 -35.47 12.89 -28.58
N SER A 98 -34.37 12.92 -29.31
CA SER A 98 -33.66 11.68 -29.64
C SER A 98 -33.19 11.03 -28.35
N THR A 99 -33.80 9.90 -27.96
CA THR A 99 -33.37 9.10 -26.81
C THR A 99 -31.89 8.70 -26.94
N GLN A 100 -31.39 8.65 -28.19
CA GLN A 100 -29.98 8.50 -28.53
C GLN A 100 -29.05 9.55 -27.91
N ALA A 101 -29.44 10.83 -27.86
CA ALA A 101 -28.60 11.89 -27.26
C ALA A 101 -28.45 11.70 -25.75
N LEU A 102 -29.53 11.30 -25.07
CA LEU A 102 -29.51 10.97 -23.65
C LEU A 102 -28.62 9.76 -23.38
N TYR A 103 -28.75 8.69 -24.16
CA TYR A 103 -27.90 7.50 -24.01
C TYR A 103 -26.43 7.77 -24.32
N MET A 104 -26.10 8.57 -25.34
CA MET A 104 -24.71 8.97 -25.61
C MET A 104 -24.14 9.80 -24.45
N LEU A 105 -24.94 10.70 -23.86
CA LEU A 105 -24.51 11.48 -22.71
C LEU A 105 -24.16 10.59 -21.51
N ILE A 106 -25.04 9.63 -21.17
CA ILE A 106 -24.90 8.79 -19.97
C ILE A 106 -23.87 7.68 -20.16
N TYR A 107 -23.89 6.97 -21.29
CA TYR A 107 -23.10 5.76 -21.49
C TYR A 107 -21.75 6.01 -22.18
N VAL A 108 -21.55 7.16 -22.81
CA VAL A 108 -20.29 7.46 -23.53
C VAL A 108 -19.62 8.71 -22.98
N ILE A 109 -20.30 9.86 -23.01
CA ILE A 109 -19.70 11.14 -22.66
C ILE A 109 -19.31 11.17 -21.17
N LEU A 110 -20.22 10.82 -20.27
CA LEU A 110 -19.97 10.87 -18.82
C LEU A 110 -18.85 9.91 -18.37
N PRO A 111 -18.81 8.63 -18.82
CA PRO A 111 -17.71 7.73 -18.49
C PRO A 111 -16.36 8.20 -19.04
N VAL A 112 -16.32 8.68 -20.28
CA VAL A 112 -15.08 9.20 -20.91
C VAL A 112 -14.61 10.45 -20.16
N ALA A 113 -15.52 11.36 -19.82
CA ALA A 113 -15.18 12.57 -19.09
C ALA A 113 -14.68 12.26 -17.67
N THR A 114 -15.30 11.29 -16.99
CA THR A 114 -14.83 10.81 -15.69
C THR A 114 -13.45 10.15 -15.77
N LEU A 115 -13.19 9.33 -16.79
CA LEU A 115 -11.86 8.73 -17.02
C LEU A 115 -10.80 9.79 -17.30
N LEU A 116 -11.12 10.78 -18.13
CA LEU A 116 -10.22 11.90 -18.41
C LEU A 116 -9.93 12.67 -17.13
N TYR A 117 -10.95 12.93 -16.32
CA TYR A 117 -10.77 13.59 -15.02
C TYR A 117 -9.89 12.77 -14.07
N LEU A 118 -10.03 11.44 -14.01
CA LEU A 118 -9.14 10.59 -13.22
C LEU A 118 -7.68 10.71 -13.67
N VAL A 119 -7.41 10.81 -14.97
CA VAL A 119 -6.05 11.04 -15.50
C VAL A 119 -5.52 12.42 -15.09
N ILE A 120 -6.35 13.47 -15.15
CA ILE A 120 -5.97 14.80 -14.64
C ILE A 120 -5.66 14.72 -13.14
N LEU A 121 -6.49 14.01 -12.39
CA LEU A 121 -6.34 13.88 -10.94
C LEU A 121 -5.04 13.12 -10.58
N ASP A 122 -4.68 12.07 -11.30
CA ASP A 122 -3.41 11.35 -11.08
C ASP A 122 -2.18 12.21 -11.41
N THR A 123 -2.24 12.93 -12.54
CA THR A 123 -1.12 13.76 -13.02
C THR A 123 -0.89 15.02 -12.19
N VAL A 124 -1.96 15.69 -11.76
CA VAL A 124 -1.90 16.96 -11.01
C VAL A 124 -1.91 16.71 -9.50
N GLY A 125 -2.61 15.67 -9.06
CA GLY A 125 -2.85 15.39 -7.65
C GLY A 125 -1.65 14.78 -6.92
N GLU A 126 -0.58 14.38 -7.62
CA GLU A 126 0.54 13.62 -7.06
C GLU A 126 0.03 12.63 -5.98
N LEU A 127 -0.95 11.79 -6.34
CA LEU A 127 -1.54 10.76 -5.47
C LEU A 127 -0.54 9.62 -5.18
N SER A 128 0.72 9.97 -4.94
CA SER A 128 1.79 9.11 -4.46
C SER A 128 1.54 8.69 -3.00
N PHE A 129 0.33 8.22 -2.69
CA PHE A 129 0.05 7.40 -1.50
C PHE A 129 0.88 6.12 -1.46
N ASN A 130 1.57 5.81 -2.55
CA ASN A 130 2.67 4.87 -2.53
C ASN A 130 3.97 5.68 -2.35
N PRO A 131 4.50 5.86 -1.11
CA PRO A 131 5.92 6.10 -1.01
C PRO A 131 6.54 4.95 -1.77
N LYS A 132 7.13 5.22 -2.95
CA LYS A 132 7.83 4.20 -3.73
C LYS A 132 8.68 3.49 -2.70
N LYS A 133 8.32 2.24 -2.36
CA LYS A 133 9.16 1.42 -1.50
C LYS A 133 10.48 1.47 -2.23
N GLY A 134 11.44 2.22 -1.68
CA GLY A 134 12.80 2.04 -2.11
C GLY A 134 12.96 0.54 -2.04
N LYS A 135 13.20 -0.11 -3.18
CA LYS A 135 13.85 -1.41 -3.14
C LYS A 135 15.19 -1.07 -2.51
N VAL A 136 15.21 -0.94 -1.18
CA VAL A 136 16.43 -1.01 -0.40
C VAL A 136 16.94 -2.35 -0.86
N SER A 137 17.99 -2.32 -1.69
CA SER A 137 18.73 -3.52 -2.03
C SER A 137 18.85 -4.23 -0.70
N SER A 138 18.20 -5.40 -0.58
CA SER A 138 18.40 -6.24 0.59
C SER A 138 19.91 -6.27 0.72
N PHE A 139 20.44 -5.65 1.77
CA PHE A 139 21.86 -5.75 2.01
C PHE A 139 22.00 -7.25 2.22
N SER A 140 22.48 -7.95 1.20
CA SER A 140 22.74 -9.37 1.27
C SER A 140 23.87 -9.42 2.28
N ILE A 141 23.50 -9.55 3.55
CA ILE A 141 24.44 -9.93 4.57
C ILE A 141 25.10 -11.16 3.96
N ASN A 142 26.39 -11.08 3.66
CA ASN A 142 27.14 -12.22 3.20
C ASN A 142 27.18 -13.16 4.39
N LEU A 143 26.21 -14.07 4.46
CA LEU A 143 26.12 -15.09 5.51
C LEU A 143 27.27 -16.11 5.41
N ALA A 144 28.11 -16.00 4.37
CA ALA A 144 29.30 -16.83 4.19
C ALA A 144 30.30 -16.72 5.36
N ASP A 145 30.31 -15.60 6.10
CA ASP A 145 31.20 -15.39 7.24
C ASP A 145 30.62 -15.90 8.58
N ILE A 146 29.40 -16.46 8.57
CA ILE A 146 28.80 -17.07 9.77
C ILE A 146 29.23 -18.53 9.81
N PRO A 147 29.93 -18.99 10.87
CA PRO A 147 30.28 -20.40 11.00
C PRO A 147 28.99 -21.23 11.06
N GLU A 148 28.79 -22.09 10.06
CA GLU A 148 27.72 -23.09 10.07
C GLU A 148 28.00 -24.09 11.20
N ILE A 149 27.00 -24.26 12.06
CA ILE A 149 27.06 -25.29 13.11
C ILE A 149 26.90 -26.64 12.41
N GLU A 150 27.95 -27.46 12.36
CA GLU A 150 27.89 -28.81 11.80
C GLU A 150 26.75 -29.60 12.46
N SER A 151 25.77 -30.02 11.65
CA SER A 151 24.55 -30.66 12.15
C SER A 151 24.78 -32.09 12.65
N GLY A 152 26.02 -32.60 12.62
CA GLY A 152 26.39 -33.97 12.99
C GLY A 152 25.73 -35.07 12.13
N LEU A 153 25.25 -34.75 10.93
CA LEU A 153 24.55 -35.69 10.03
C LEU A 153 25.40 -35.98 8.78
N THR A 154 25.31 -37.20 8.25
CA THR A 154 25.92 -37.59 6.96
C THR A 154 25.26 -36.81 5.81
N LYS A 155 26.05 -36.34 4.83
CA LYS A 155 25.60 -35.49 3.70
C LYS A 155 24.33 -35.99 3.00
N GLU A 156 24.16 -37.30 2.83
CA GLU A 156 22.95 -37.90 2.23
C GLU A 156 21.68 -37.72 3.08
N LYS A 157 21.78 -37.86 4.41
CA LYS A 157 20.65 -37.64 5.34
C LYS A 157 20.29 -36.16 5.44
N GLU A 158 21.26 -35.29 5.24
CA GLU A 158 21.06 -33.84 5.22
C GLU A 158 20.30 -33.40 3.97
N GLU A 159 20.64 -33.94 2.79
CA GLU A 159 19.89 -33.72 1.55
C GLU A 159 18.45 -34.25 1.64
N GLU A 160 18.25 -35.45 2.19
CA GLU A 160 16.93 -36.06 2.32
C GLU A 160 16.04 -35.25 3.29
N ARG A 161 16.60 -34.80 4.40
CA ARG A 161 15.92 -33.92 5.36
C ARG A 161 15.63 -32.54 4.74
N SER A 162 16.53 -32.00 3.92
CA SER A 162 16.32 -30.74 3.22
C SER A 162 15.18 -30.84 2.19
N LYS A 163 15.08 -31.95 1.44
CA LYS A 163 13.96 -32.24 0.53
C LYS A 163 12.66 -32.32 1.31
N LYS A 164 12.67 -33.03 2.45
CA LYS A 164 11.50 -33.15 3.33
C LYS A 164 11.07 -31.79 3.88
N TYR A 165 11.98 -30.96 4.36
CA TYR A 165 11.67 -29.60 4.81
C TYR A 165 11.13 -28.70 3.68
N ARG A 166 11.71 -28.77 2.47
CA ARG A 166 11.22 -28.03 1.29
C ARG A 166 9.79 -28.45 0.94
N MET A 167 9.51 -29.76 0.99
CA MET A 167 8.20 -30.33 0.69
C MET A 167 7.16 -29.97 1.76
N TYR A 168 7.50 -30.07 3.05
CA TYR A 168 6.65 -29.59 4.15
C TYR A 168 6.37 -28.09 4.07
N ARG A 169 7.34 -27.28 3.61
CA ARG A 169 7.18 -25.83 3.42
C ARG A 169 6.30 -25.49 2.22
N GLN A 170 6.36 -26.26 1.14
CA GLN A 170 5.43 -26.10 0.01
C GLN A 170 4.01 -26.51 0.41
N LEU A 171 3.88 -27.61 1.15
CA LEU A 171 2.62 -28.09 1.68
C LEU A 171 2.05 -27.16 2.77
N SER A 172 2.89 -26.46 3.54
CA SER A 172 2.42 -25.51 4.56
C SER A 172 1.74 -24.29 3.94
N ILE A 173 2.19 -23.84 2.76
CA ILE A 173 1.54 -22.73 2.04
C ILE A 173 0.13 -23.13 1.61
N ILE A 174 -0.03 -24.33 1.06
CA ILE A 174 -1.34 -24.87 0.65
C ILE A 174 -2.22 -25.14 1.88
N LYS A 175 -1.64 -25.73 2.93
CA LYS A 175 -2.31 -26.02 4.20
C LYS A 175 -2.81 -24.75 4.88
N ASP A 176 -2.00 -23.69 4.92
CA ASP A 176 -2.38 -22.40 5.51
C ASP A 176 -3.40 -21.65 4.63
N MET A 177 -3.35 -21.84 3.31
CA MET A 177 -4.37 -21.33 2.38
C MET A 177 -5.73 -21.99 2.56
N LEU A 178 -5.77 -23.32 2.76
CA LEU A 178 -7.00 -24.10 2.90
C LEU A 178 -7.57 -24.09 4.33
N LEU A 179 -6.72 -24.21 5.36
CA LEU A 179 -7.18 -24.30 6.75
C LEU A 179 -7.49 -22.93 7.37
N ASN A 180 -6.98 -21.84 6.80
CA ASN A 180 -7.21 -20.48 7.31
C ASN A 180 -7.44 -19.46 6.16
N PRO A 181 -8.48 -19.65 5.32
CA PRO A 181 -8.74 -18.77 4.18
C PRO A 181 -8.87 -17.30 4.62
N TYR A 182 -9.50 -17.05 5.77
CA TYR A 182 -9.67 -15.71 6.33
C TYR A 182 -8.35 -14.98 6.64
N ARG A 183 -7.35 -15.68 7.20
CA ARG A 183 -6.07 -15.05 7.57
C ARG A 183 -5.25 -14.70 6.33
N THR A 184 -5.27 -15.57 5.33
CA THR A 184 -4.55 -15.39 4.07
C THR A 184 -5.16 -14.27 3.23
N LEU A 185 -6.50 -14.21 3.13
CA LEU A 185 -7.22 -13.13 2.44
C LEU A 185 -6.99 -11.76 3.09
N ARG A 186 -6.93 -11.71 4.42
CA ARG A 186 -6.65 -10.47 5.15
C ARG A 186 -5.21 -9.97 4.96
N ASP A 187 -4.22 -10.87 4.99
CA ASP A 187 -2.81 -10.46 4.90
C ASP A 187 -2.42 -10.16 3.43
N GLU A 188 -3.04 -10.82 2.45
CA GLU A 188 -2.87 -10.59 1.00
C GLU A 188 -4.23 -10.53 0.24
N PRO A 189 -4.87 -9.33 0.15
CA PRO A 189 -6.21 -9.14 -0.45
C PRO A 189 -6.34 -9.58 -1.90
N ARG A 190 -5.23 -9.69 -2.64
CA ARG A 190 -5.20 -10.19 -4.02
C ARG A 190 -5.77 -11.60 -4.18
N TYR A 191 -5.68 -12.42 -3.13
CA TYR A 191 -6.21 -13.78 -3.20
C TYR A 191 -7.74 -13.83 -3.19
N THR A 192 -8.41 -12.73 -2.85
CA THR A 192 -9.87 -12.62 -2.95
C THR A 192 -10.35 -12.88 -4.37
N PHE A 193 -9.58 -12.47 -5.39
CA PHE A 193 -9.92 -12.72 -6.80
C PHE A 193 -9.97 -14.20 -7.17
N PHE A 194 -9.22 -15.08 -6.49
CA PHE A 194 -9.31 -16.52 -6.78
C PHE A 194 -10.67 -17.11 -6.42
N ILE A 195 -11.42 -16.48 -5.51
CA ILE A 195 -12.75 -16.92 -5.10
C ILE A 195 -13.82 -16.13 -5.86
N THR A 196 -13.64 -14.80 -5.98
CA THR A 196 -14.66 -13.93 -6.57
C THR A 196 -14.73 -14.01 -8.09
N VAL A 197 -13.61 -14.29 -8.79
CA VAL A 197 -13.62 -14.44 -10.25
C VAL A 197 -14.41 -15.70 -10.68
N PRO A 198 -14.17 -16.90 -10.13
CA PRO A 198 -15.00 -18.06 -10.44
C PRO A 198 -16.46 -17.85 -10.07
N ALA A 199 -16.75 -17.23 -8.92
CA ALA A 199 -18.13 -16.93 -8.50
C ALA A 199 -18.83 -15.96 -9.46
N GLY A 200 -18.13 -14.92 -9.93
CA GLY A 200 -18.64 -13.99 -10.91
C GLY A 200 -18.85 -14.65 -12.28
N LEU A 201 -17.95 -15.51 -12.72
CA LEU A 201 -18.11 -16.26 -13.96
C LEU A 201 -19.30 -17.23 -13.88
N LEU A 202 -19.49 -17.91 -12.75
CA LEU A 202 -20.67 -18.73 -12.51
C LEU A 202 -21.96 -17.90 -12.56
N TYR A 203 -21.94 -16.67 -12.03
CA TYR A 203 -23.06 -15.76 -12.15
C TYR A 203 -23.37 -15.41 -13.61
N LEU A 204 -22.35 -15.12 -14.42
CA LEU A 204 -22.49 -14.89 -15.86
C LEU A 204 -23.03 -16.13 -16.61
N THR A 205 -22.70 -17.35 -16.19
CA THR A 205 -23.24 -18.55 -16.86
C THR A 205 -24.74 -18.78 -16.63
N ASN A 206 -25.36 -18.14 -15.63
CA ASN A 206 -26.81 -18.18 -15.42
C ASN A 206 -27.59 -17.21 -16.32
N LEU A 207 -26.93 -16.58 -17.30
CA LEU A 207 -27.57 -15.73 -18.31
C LEU A 207 -28.61 -16.55 -19.11
N PRO A 208 -29.81 -16.00 -19.38
CA PRO A 208 -30.79 -16.63 -20.26
C PRO A 208 -30.14 -17.00 -21.61
N GLU A 209 -30.39 -18.22 -22.11
CA GLU A 209 -29.75 -18.80 -23.31
C GLU A 209 -29.82 -17.89 -24.56
N GLY A 210 -30.83 -17.00 -24.63
CA GLY A 210 -30.99 -16.01 -25.69
C GLY A 210 -29.94 -14.89 -25.73
N ILE A 211 -29.23 -14.62 -24.63
CA ILE A 211 -28.18 -13.57 -24.53
C ILE A 211 -26.79 -14.18 -24.74
N ALA A 212 -26.53 -15.37 -24.20
CA ALA A 212 -25.27 -16.10 -24.38
C ALA A 212 -24.94 -16.39 -25.86
N ASN A 213 -25.96 -16.75 -26.65
CA ASN A 213 -25.80 -16.96 -28.10
C ASN A 213 -25.58 -15.66 -28.89
N ARG A 214 -25.95 -14.48 -28.38
CA ARG A 214 -25.70 -13.17 -29.02
C ARG A 214 -24.38 -12.53 -28.59
N LEU A 215 -23.84 -12.93 -27.44
CA LEU A 215 -22.52 -12.51 -26.94
C LEU A 215 -21.36 -13.33 -27.55
N SER A 216 -21.68 -14.38 -28.31
CA SER A 216 -20.70 -15.07 -29.15
C SER A 216 -20.13 -14.06 -30.17
N PHE A 217 -18.92 -13.59 -29.89
CA PHE A 217 -18.13 -12.60 -30.64
C PHE A 217 -18.34 -12.73 -32.16
N SER A 218 -19.19 -11.86 -32.72
CA SER A 218 -19.11 -11.50 -34.13
C SER A 218 -18.11 -10.34 -34.22
N PRO A 219 -16.93 -10.52 -34.85
CA PRO A 219 -15.81 -9.57 -34.80
C PRO A 219 -16.01 -8.34 -35.71
N GLN A 220 -17.27 -7.97 -35.99
CA GLN A 220 -17.62 -6.88 -36.89
C GLN A 220 -18.36 -5.81 -36.08
N LEU A 221 -17.61 -5.13 -35.22
CA LEU A 221 -18.10 -3.97 -34.48
C LEU A 221 -18.07 -2.76 -35.43
N ASN A 222 -19.02 -2.71 -36.36
CA ASN A 222 -19.15 -1.60 -37.31
C ASN A 222 -19.90 -0.46 -36.62
N ILE A 223 -19.17 0.42 -35.91
CA ILE A 223 -19.74 1.60 -35.24
C ILE A 223 -20.00 2.67 -36.32
N ASN A 224 -21.11 2.54 -37.04
CA ASN A 224 -21.61 3.65 -37.87
C ASN A 224 -22.42 4.60 -36.98
N PHE A 225 -21.90 5.83 -36.81
CA PHE A 225 -22.47 6.86 -35.94
C PHE A 225 -23.78 7.50 -36.46
N ASP A 226 -24.19 7.21 -37.70
CA ASP A 226 -25.39 7.81 -38.29
C ASP A 226 -26.70 7.24 -37.73
N HIS A 227 -26.69 5.98 -37.27
CA HIS A 227 -27.82 5.37 -36.57
C HIS A 227 -27.30 4.41 -35.50
N VAL A 228 -27.29 4.82 -34.23
CA VAL A 228 -27.12 3.87 -33.13
C VAL A 228 -28.33 2.94 -33.16
N SER A 229 -28.15 1.75 -33.75
CA SER A 229 -29.18 0.74 -33.91
C SER A 229 -29.89 0.47 -32.58
N GLU A 230 -31.23 0.44 -32.58
CA GLU A 230 -32.04 0.06 -31.41
C GLU A 230 -31.61 -1.29 -30.80
N GLY A 231 -30.99 -2.16 -31.61
CA GLY A 231 -30.40 -3.41 -31.15
C GLY A 231 -29.16 -3.23 -30.28
N ALA A 232 -28.29 -2.25 -30.57
CA ALA A 232 -27.11 -1.95 -29.75
C ALA A 232 -27.52 -1.37 -28.39
N ILE A 233 -28.56 -0.53 -28.36
CA ILE A 233 -29.12 0.04 -27.12
C ILE A 233 -29.74 -1.07 -26.26
N LYS A 234 -30.54 -1.97 -26.83
CA LYS A 234 -31.15 -3.10 -26.08
C LYS A 234 -30.11 -4.10 -25.56
N LEU A 235 -29.05 -4.38 -26.32
CA LEU A 235 -27.94 -5.22 -25.85
C LEU A 235 -27.18 -4.54 -24.72
N ALA A 236 -26.88 -3.25 -24.84
CA ALA A 236 -26.21 -2.49 -23.79
C ALA A 236 -27.01 -2.53 -22.48
N THR A 237 -28.31 -2.20 -22.49
CA THR A 237 -29.13 -2.15 -21.27
C THR A 237 -29.37 -3.52 -20.62
N THR A 238 -29.42 -4.61 -21.40
CA THR A 238 -29.64 -5.96 -20.85
C THR A 238 -28.36 -6.59 -20.32
N VAL A 239 -27.21 -6.23 -20.86
CA VAL A 239 -25.90 -6.70 -20.39
C VAL A 239 -25.42 -5.86 -19.19
N ASP A 240 -25.86 -4.61 -19.09
CA ASP A 240 -25.50 -3.66 -18.02
C ASP A 240 -25.69 -4.24 -16.61
N ASP A 241 -26.90 -4.69 -16.28
CA ASP A 241 -27.23 -5.22 -14.95
C ASP A 241 -26.32 -6.39 -14.54
N TYR A 242 -26.01 -7.29 -15.47
CA TYR A 242 -25.14 -8.44 -15.21
C TYR A 242 -23.68 -8.05 -15.04
N ILE A 243 -23.18 -7.10 -15.86
CA ILE A 243 -21.82 -6.57 -15.73
C ILE A 243 -21.65 -5.83 -14.41
N ILE A 244 -22.65 -5.03 -14.01
CA ILE A 244 -22.63 -4.30 -12.74
C ILE A 244 -22.57 -5.29 -11.57
N ILE A 245 -23.44 -6.31 -11.56
CA ILE A 245 -23.46 -7.31 -10.48
C ILE A 245 -22.17 -8.14 -10.46
N PHE A 246 -21.65 -8.54 -11.62
CA PHE A 246 -20.34 -9.20 -11.73
C PHE A 246 -19.22 -8.35 -11.12
N THR A 247 -19.18 -7.07 -11.46
CA THR A 247 -18.18 -6.12 -10.95
C THR A 247 -18.30 -5.94 -9.44
N ILE A 248 -19.52 -5.88 -8.91
CA ILE A 248 -19.81 -5.81 -7.48
C ILE A 248 -19.29 -7.06 -6.75
N ILE A 249 -19.61 -8.26 -7.25
CA ILE A 249 -19.15 -9.53 -6.66
C ILE A 249 -17.62 -9.59 -6.64
N LEU A 250 -16.97 -9.04 -7.67
CA LEU A 250 -15.53 -9.06 -7.83
C LEU A 250 -14.81 -8.03 -6.93
N LEU A 251 -15.33 -6.81 -6.87
CA LEU A 251 -14.69 -5.69 -6.18
C LEU A 251 -15.05 -5.58 -4.70
N ILE A 252 -16.30 -5.78 -4.28
CA ILE A 252 -16.70 -5.53 -2.88
C ILE A 252 -15.86 -6.37 -1.89
N PRO A 253 -15.73 -7.70 -2.06
CA PRO A 253 -14.95 -8.50 -1.13
C PRO A 253 -13.47 -8.07 -1.13
N PHE A 254 -12.92 -7.74 -2.31
CA PHE A 254 -11.56 -7.23 -2.43
C PHE A 254 -11.37 -5.93 -1.64
N ILE A 255 -12.27 -4.97 -1.80
CA ILE A 255 -12.26 -3.68 -1.10
C ILE A 255 -12.34 -3.89 0.41
N ILE A 256 -13.21 -4.77 0.89
CA ILE A 256 -13.36 -5.07 2.33
C ILE A 256 -12.04 -5.59 2.91
N PHE A 257 -11.42 -6.61 2.29
CA PHE A 257 -10.15 -7.16 2.78
C PHE A 257 -8.99 -6.17 2.65
N TYR A 258 -9.00 -5.35 1.60
CA TYR A 258 -8.04 -4.26 1.44
C TYR A 258 -8.16 -3.23 2.56
N GLU A 259 -9.38 -2.80 2.90
CA GLU A 259 -9.60 -1.82 3.96
C GLU A 259 -9.27 -2.38 5.35
N ILE A 260 -9.61 -3.65 5.63
CA ILE A 260 -9.21 -4.29 6.90
C ILE A 260 -7.68 -4.30 7.05
N LYS A 261 -6.96 -4.62 5.97
CA LYS A 261 -5.50 -4.59 5.97
C LYS A 261 -4.97 -3.17 6.16
N ALA A 262 -5.54 -2.19 5.44
CA ALA A 262 -5.16 -0.80 5.54
C ALA A 262 -5.38 -0.25 6.95
N TRP A 263 -6.53 -0.54 7.57
CA TRP A 263 -6.85 -0.16 8.94
C TRP A 263 -5.87 -0.74 9.96
N ARG A 264 -5.50 -2.01 9.81
CA ARG A 264 -4.47 -2.63 10.67
C ARG A 264 -3.12 -1.91 10.54
N ILE A 265 -2.71 -1.57 9.32
CA ILE A 265 -1.45 -0.86 9.05
C ILE A 265 -1.48 0.54 9.68
N ARG A 266 -2.55 1.32 9.46
CA ARG A 266 -2.73 2.67 10.00
C ARG A 266 -2.62 2.67 11.53
N GLN A 267 -3.31 1.75 12.20
CA GLN A 267 -3.22 1.67 13.66
C GLN A 267 -1.81 1.31 14.15
N ILE A 268 -1.06 0.45 13.43
CA ILE A 268 0.31 0.11 13.82
C ILE A 268 1.18 1.37 13.72
N ASP A 269 1.03 2.12 12.63
CA ASP A 269 1.79 3.35 12.40
C ASP A 269 1.42 4.45 13.42
N GLU A 270 0.16 4.58 13.82
CA GLU A 270 -0.29 5.51 14.88
C GLU A 270 0.34 5.20 16.26
N ARG A 271 0.60 3.93 16.56
CA ARG A 271 1.20 3.50 17.83
C ARG A 271 2.73 3.48 17.83
N MET A 272 3.34 3.62 16.65
CA MET A 272 4.80 3.57 16.49
C MET A 272 5.52 4.75 17.18
N PRO A 273 5.04 6.01 17.10
CA PRO A 273 5.65 7.12 17.83
C PRO A 273 5.62 6.91 19.35
N ASP A 274 4.51 6.40 19.89
CA ASP A 274 4.39 6.09 21.32
C ASP A 274 5.40 5.00 21.74
N PHE A 275 5.57 3.96 20.90
CA PHE A 275 6.59 2.93 21.11
C PHE A 275 7.99 3.53 21.22
N LEU A 276 8.35 4.38 20.27
CA LEU A 276 9.67 5.04 20.24
C LEU A 276 9.85 6.01 21.39
N ARG A 277 8.83 6.80 21.74
CA ARG A 277 8.90 7.74 22.85
C ARG A 277 9.14 7.03 24.18
N ASN A 278 8.44 5.91 24.41
CA ASN A 278 8.62 5.09 25.62
C ASN A 278 9.99 4.41 25.64
N LEU A 279 10.50 4.01 24.47
CA LEU A 279 11.81 3.40 24.34
C LEU A 279 12.94 4.43 24.58
N SER A 280 12.78 5.65 24.05
CA SER A 280 13.69 6.77 24.30
C SER A 280 13.71 7.13 25.78
N SER A 281 12.55 7.31 26.42
CA SER A 281 12.50 7.72 27.84
C SER A 281 13.13 6.69 28.79
N MET A 282 12.98 5.39 28.49
CA MET A 282 13.66 4.33 29.24
C MET A 282 15.17 4.33 29.00
N ASN A 283 15.61 4.57 27.77
CA ASN A 283 17.03 4.68 27.44
C ASN A 283 17.66 5.92 28.09
N ASP A 284 16.96 7.07 28.11
CA ASP A 284 17.37 8.30 28.80
C ASP A 284 17.50 8.09 30.32
N SER A 285 16.74 7.14 30.87
CA SER A 285 16.82 6.72 32.28
C SER A 285 17.96 5.74 32.55
N GLY A 286 18.79 5.43 31.55
CA GLY A 286 19.95 4.52 31.66
C GLY A 286 19.61 3.03 31.54
N ILE A 287 18.39 2.66 31.16
CA ILE A 287 18.01 1.26 30.95
C ILE A 287 18.57 0.79 29.60
N LEU A 288 19.27 -0.35 29.60
CA LEU A 288 19.77 -0.99 28.38
C LEU A 288 18.64 -1.21 27.37
N LEU A 289 18.82 -0.82 26.11
CA LEU A 289 17.85 -0.95 25.01
C LEU A 289 17.13 -2.31 24.97
N ALA A 290 17.87 -3.40 25.15
CA ALA A 290 17.31 -4.76 25.16
C ALA A 290 16.31 -5.00 26.30
N ASN A 291 16.53 -4.40 27.47
CA ASN A 291 15.64 -4.45 28.62
C ASN A 291 14.45 -3.50 28.43
N SER A 292 14.67 -2.31 27.87
CA SER A 292 13.61 -1.36 27.50
C SER A 292 12.62 -2.00 26.52
N LEU A 293 13.13 -2.72 25.50
CA LEU A 293 12.32 -3.47 24.55
C LEU A 293 11.48 -4.57 25.23
N LYS A 294 12.04 -5.29 26.20
CA LYS A 294 11.30 -6.32 26.97
C LYS A 294 10.18 -5.70 27.82
N LEU A 295 10.46 -4.59 28.52
CA LEU A 295 9.48 -3.89 29.36
C LEU A 295 8.35 -3.29 28.53
N ILE A 296 8.66 -2.68 27.38
CA ILE A 296 7.65 -2.12 26.49
C ILE A 296 6.81 -3.21 25.82
N ALA A 297 7.41 -4.36 25.49
CA ALA A 297 6.67 -5.47 24.94
C ALA A 297 5.66 -6.10 25.90
N GLU A 298 5.88 -5.97 27.21
CA GLU A 298 4.90 -6.34 28.24
C GLU A 298 3.78 -5.30 28.38
N SER A 299 4.02 -4.06 27.96
CA SER A 299 2.99 -3.02 27.96
C SER A 299 1.93 -3.30 26.89
N LYS A 300 0.66 -3.01 27.21
CA LYS A 300 -0.47 -3.24 26.29
C LYS A 300 -0.48 -2.17 25.18
N MET A 301 0.31 -2.38 24.12
CA MET A 301 0.35 -1.52 22.92
C MET A 301 -0.74 -1.86 21.88
N GLY A 302 -1.90 -2.29 22.34
CA GLY A 302 -3.05 -2.67 21.50
C GLY A 302 -2.69 -3.74 20.45
N ILE A 303 -2.99 -3.44 19.19
CA ILE A 303 -2.67 -4.23 18.00
C ILE A 303 -1.19 -4.57 17.80
N LEU A 304 -0.25 -3.83 18.40
CA LEU A 304 1.19 -4.10 18.31
C LEU A 304 1.67 -5.11 19.37
N SER A 305 0.88 -5.30 20.43
CA SER A 305 1.27 -6.13 21.59
C SER A 305 1.60 -7.56 21.19
N LYS A 306 0.87 -8.14 20.23
CA LYS A 306 1.08 -9.53 19.81
C LYS A 306 2.43 -9.70 19.12
N GLU A 307 2.83 -8.75 18.29
CA GLU A 307 4.10 -8.72 17.58
C GLU A 307 5.26 -8.39 18.54
N LEU A 308 5.07 -7.44 19.46
CA LEU A 308 6.08 -7.13 20.48
C LEU A 308 6.29 -8.28 21.48
N MET A 309 5.24 -9.02 21.83
CA MET A 309 5.37 -10.20 22.70
C MET A 309 6.27 -11.26 22.05
N LYS A 310 6.20 -11.43 20.72
CA LYS A 310 7.11 -12.32 20.00
C LYS A 310 8.55 -11.80 20.01
N LEU A 311 8.74 -10.48 19.91
CA LEU A 311 10.07 -9.88 20.05
C LEU A 311 10.63 -10.07 21.46
N LYS A 312 9.82 -9.90 22.51
CA LYS A 312 10.21 -10.20 23.89
C LYS A 312 10.66 -11.65 24.02
N GLU A 313 9.88 -12.57 23.46
CA GLU A 313 10.19 -13.98 23.43
C GLU A 313 11.56 -14.18 22.75
N ASP A 314 11.73 -13.73 21.51
CA ASP A 314 13.01 -13.84 20.79
C ASP A 314 14.21 -13.26 21.62
N LEU A 315 14.02 -12.15 22.33
CA LEU A 315 15.03 -11.55 23.21
C LEU A 315 15.24 -12.31 24.54
N SER A 316 14.24 -13.03 25.05
CA SER A 316 14.37 -13.90 26.24
C SER A 316 15.10 -15.20 25.90
N TRP A 317 14.93 -15.71 24.68
CA TRP A 317 15.66 -16.86 24.12
C TRP A 317 17.11 -16.53 23.70
N GLY A 318 17.62 -15.31 23.99
CA GLY A 318 19.02 -14.95 23.76
C GLY A 318 19.37 -14.56 22.32
N THR A 319 18.39 -14.26 21.47
CA THR A 319 18.70 -13.72 20.13
C THR A 319 19.25 -12.29 20.23
N SER A 320 20.14 -11.91 19.31
CA SER A 320 20.69 -10.56 19.30
C SER A 320 19.60 -9.52 19.05
N THR A 321 19.70 -8.37 19.72
CA THR A 321 18.69 -7.29 19.64
C THR A 321 18.42 -6.85 18.21
N SER A 322 19.48 -6.72 17.40
CA SER A 322 19.38 -6.41 15.97
C SER A 322 18.58 -7.47 15.19
N ARG A 323 18.80 -8.77 15.45
CA ARG A 323 18.07 -9.85 14.77
C ARG A 323 16.60 -9.91 15.21
N ALA A 324 16.32 -9.65 16.49
CA ALA A 324 14.95 -9.57 16.99
C ALA A 324 14.18 -8.38 16.38
N LEU A 325 14.82 -7.21 16.29
CA LEU A 325 14.28 -6.02 15.62
C LEU A 325 14.00 -6.28 14.13
N MET A 326 14.91 -6.95 13.42
CA MET A 326 14.72 -7.31 12.01
C MET A 326 13.59 -8.33 11.79
N LYS A 327 13.37 -9.25 12.75
CA LYS A 327 12.18 -10.13 12.73
C LYS A 327 10.89 -9.35 13.01
N LEU A 328 10.93 -8.38 13.92
CA LEU A 328 9.79 -7.51 14.23
C LEU A 328 9.38 -6.71 12.99
N GLU A 329 10.34 -6.10 12.29
CA GLU A 329 10.14 -5.41 11.01
C GLU A 329 9.42 -6.32 9.99
N ASN A 330 9.94 -7.54 9.81
CA ASN A 330 9.37 -8.52 8.89
C ASN A 330 7.96 -9.01 9.28
N SER A 331 7.58 -8.85 10.54
CA SER A 331 6.25 -9.22 11.06
C SER A 331 5.22 -8.08 10.93
N ILE A 332 5.68 -6.83 11.09
CA ILE A 332 4.84 -5.61 11.01
C ILE A 332 4.67 -5.15 9.56
N ARG A 333 5.74 -5.23 8.75
CA ARG A 333 5.76 -4.92 7.30
C ARG A 333 5.17 -3.56 6.90
N THR A 334 5.17 -2.56 7.78
CA THR A 334 4.76 -1.19 7.42
C THR A 334 5.96 -0.37 6.94
N ALA A 335 5.72 0.58 6.03
CA ALA A 335 6.78 1.44 5.47
C ALA A 335 7.39 2.37 6.53
N SER A 336 6.63 2.70 7.56
CA SER A 336 7.07 3.51 8.71
C SER A 336 7.92 2.66 9.67
N SER A 337 7.46 1.45 10.01
CA SER A 337 8.20 0.51 10.88
C SER A 337 9.56 0.11 10.30
N SER A 338 9.63 -0.17 8.99
CA SER A 338 10.89 -0.51 8.32
C SER A 338 11.91 0.64 8.38
N ARG A 339 11.47 1.87 8.09
CA ARG A 339 12.35 3.05 8.20
C ARG A 339 12.83 3.28 9.62
N ILE A 340 11.94 3.15 10.59
CA ILE A 340 12.24 3.38 12.00
C ILE A 340 13.19 2.31 12.56
N ILE A 341 12.94 1.03 12.28
CA ILE A 341 13.77 -0.07 12.78
C ILE A 341 15.16 -0.07 12.15
N HIS A 342 15.31 0.46 10.93
CA HIS A 342 16.62 0.66 10.33
C HIS A 342 17.42 1.83 10.93
N ILE A 343 16.77 2.77 11.60
CA ILE A 343 17.41 3.93 12.25
C ILE A 343 17.84 3.60 13.69
N LEU A 344 17.13 2.68 14.33
CA LEU A 344 17.29 2.23 15.72
C LEU A 344 18.39 1.18 15.86
#